data_AF-A0A1B6JZ56-F1
#
_entry.id   AF-A0A1B6JZ56-F1
#
_cell.length_a   1.000
_cell.length_b   1.000
_cell.length_c   1.000
_cell.angle_alpha   90.00
_cell.angle_beta   90.00
_cell.angle_gamma   90.00
#
_symmetry.space_group_name_H-M   'P 1'
#
loop_
_entity.id
_entity.type
_entity.pdbx_description
1 polymer ?
#
loop_
_entity_poly.entity_id
_entity_poly.type
_entity_poly.pdbx_seq_one_letter_code
_entity_poly.pdbx_strand_id
1 'polypeptide(L)'
;DLIGMHEEVLRLMSTLMVQLVARVDNEPSSLRSRLSDYAQQVSARYSGIKLKASAKTAATFFCLRDLLIFFDQYAEKQYQLALDTIQKSRLVPLKMDEIEPMEKLFHGLAEEVVRVIPDVLLATMNILYSQYTKLKGENQPMNGEFIETKEGQLAFLRERAHALTTYAGKIPYRMPGDTNARLVQMEILMN
;
A
#
# COMPACT_ATOMS: atom_id res chain seq x y z
N ASP A 1 2.41 -22.43 16.83
CA ASP A 1 3.08 -21.42 17.67
C ASP A 1 3.78 -22.06 18.88
N LEU A 2 3.03 -22.60 19.85
CA LEU A 2 3.56 -23.13 21.13
C LEU A 2 4.65 -24.22 21.04
N ILE A 3 4.77 -24.91 19.91
CA ILE A 3 5.79 -25.94 19.66
C ILE A 3 6.99 -25.44 18.83
N GLY A 4 7.11 -24.12 18.60
CA GLY A 4 8.26 -23.50 17.92
C GLY A 4 8.28 -23.63 16.39
N MET A 5 7.16 -24.03 15.78
CA MET A 5 6.99 -24.07 14.31
C MET A 5 6.71 -22.67 13.74
N HIS A 6 7.71 -21.78 13.77
CA HIS A 6 7.53 -20.38 13.36
C HIS A 6 7.24 -20.26 11.85
N GLU A 7 7.95 -21.03 11.01
CA GLU A 7 7.71 -21.10 9.55
C GLU A 7 6.23 -21.30 9.22
N GLU A 8 5.62 -22.32 9.82
CA GLU A 8 4.23 -22.71 9.51
C GLU A 8 3.23 -21.64 9.96
N VAL A 9 3.45 -21.06 11.14
CA VAL A 9 2.63 -19.97 11.66
C VAL A 9 2.66 -18.78 10.69
N LEU A 10 3.85 -18.34 10.29
CA LEU A 10 4.00 -17.19 9.41
C LEU A 10 3.41 -17.45 8.02
N ARG A 11 3.58 -18.66 7.48
CA ARG A 11 3.00 -19.05 6.19
C ARG A 11 1.46 -19.04 6.23
N LEU A 12 0.86 -19.73 7.20
CA LEU A 12 -0.60 -19.80 7.34
C LEU A 12 -1.20 -18.40 7.55
N MET A 13 -0.57 -17.59 8.40
CA MET A 13 -1.02 -16.21 8.61
C MET A 13 -0.90 -15.38 7.34
N SER A 14 0.18 -15.52 6.57
CA SER A 14 0.33 -14.82 5.29
C SER A 14 -0.78 -15.19 4.31
N THR A 15 -1.11 -16.48 4.19
CA THR A 15 -2.23 -16.94 3.34
C THR A 15 -3.57 -16.33 3.76
N LEU A 16 -3.84 -16.26 5.07
CA LEU A 16 -5.07 -15.66 5.58
C LEU A 16 -5.11 -14.14 5.37
N MET A 17 -3.98 -13.45 5.60
CA MET A 17 -3.88 -11.99 5.44
C MET A 17 -4.15 -11.56 4.01
N VAL A 18 -3.63 -12.27 3.00
CA VAL A 18 -3.88 -11.95 1.59
C VAL A 18 -5.38 -11.83 1.27
N GLN A 19 -6.23 -12.62 1.90
CA GLN A 19 -7.68 -12.62 1.63
C GLN A 19 -8.42 -11.42 2.22
N LEU A 20 -7.84 -10.78 3.24
CA LEU A 20 -8.51 -9.79 4.08
C LEU A 20 -7.78 -8.44 4.12
N VAL A 21 -6.51 -8.36 3.70
CA VAL A 21 -5.64 -7.20 3.91
C VAL A 21 -6.22 -5.92 3.33
N ALA A 22 -6.76 -5.99 2.11
CA ALA A 22 -7.36 -4.87 1.41
C ALA A 22 -8.83 -4.58 1.78
N ARG A 23 -9.47 -5.43 2.60
CA ARG A 23 -10.87 -5.21 2.99
C ARG A 23 -10.95 -4.03 3.96
N VAL A 24 -11.92 -3.15 3.72
CA VAL A 24 -12.22 -2.02 4.61
C VAL A 24 -13.50 -2.35 5.36
N ASP A 25 -13.36 -3.16 6.41
CA ASP A 25 -14.48 -3.54 7.28
C ASP A 25 -14.43 -2.67 8.55
N ASN A 26 -15.42 -1.79 8.74
CA ASN A 26 -15.52 -0.90 9.91
C ASN A 26 -16.21 -1.54 11.11
N GLU A 27 -16.49 -2.85 11.06
CA GLU A 27 -17.16 -3.55 12.15
C GLU A 27 -16.17 -3.92 13.27
N PRO A 28 -16.43 -3.48 14.52
CA PRO A 28 -15.63 -3.90 15.67
C PRO A 28 -15.70 -5.42 15.80
N SER A 29 -14.54 -6.10 15.87
CA SER A 29 -14.42 -7.58 15.90
C SER A 29 -14.66 -8.31 14.57
N SER A 30 -14.58 -7.61 13.44
CA SER A 30 -14.55 -8.25 12.12
C SER A 30 -13.46 -9.32 12.03
N LEU A 31 -13.59 -10.26 11.09
CA LEU A 31 -12.56 -11.28 10.86
C LEU A 31 -11.19 -10.63 10.55
N ARG A 32 -11.19 -9.52 9.81
CA ARG A 32 -9.98 -8.76 9.51
C ARG A 32 -9.37 -8.13 10.77
N SER A 33 -10.17 -7.49 11.61
CA SER A 33 -9.70 -6.88 12.87
C SER A 33 -9.04 -7.92 13.77
N ARG A 34 -9.68 -9.08 13.97
CA ARG A 34 -9.10 -10.19 14.75
C ARG A 34 -7.81 -10.73 14.14
N LEU A 35 -7.73 -10.80 12.81
CA LEU A 35 -6.51 -11.23 12.12
C LEU A 35 -5.38 -10.21 12.30
N SER A 36 -5.68 -8.91 12.24
CA SER A 36 -4.72 -7.83 12.48
C SER A 36 -4.16 -7.89 13.90
N ASP A 37 -5.03 -8.01 14.90
CA ASP A 37 -4.63 -8.15 16.30
C ASP A 37 -3.73 -9.36 16.51
N TYR A 38 -4.07 -10.50 15.89
CA TYR A 38 -3.28 -11.71 15.99
C TYR A 38 -1.92 -11.56 15.29
N ALA A 39 -1.85 -10.91 14.13
CA ALA A 39 -0.59 -10.61 13.44
C ALA A 39 0.32 -9.71 14.27
N GLN A 40 -0.24 -8.75 14.99
CA GLN A 40 0.50 -7.89 15.90
C GLN A 40 1.02 -8.67 17.11
N GLN A 41 0.21 -9.56 17.69
CA GLN A 41 0.62 -10.43 18.80
C GLN A 41 1.76 -11.39 18.41
N VAL A 42 1.68 -12.00 17.21
CA VAL A 42 2.74 -12.87 16.68
C VAL A 42 4.01 -12.07 16.40
N SER A 43 3.89 -10.86 15.83
CA SER A 43 5.02 -9.97 15.61
C SER A 43 5.74 -9.59 16.91
N ALA A 44 4.98 -9.22 17.94
CA ALA A 44 5.52 -8.86 19.25
C ALA A 44 6.25 -10.04 19.90
N ARG A 45 5.66 -11.25 19.82
CA ARG A 45 6.23 -12.48 20.36
C ARG A 45 7.52 -12.91 19.65
N TYR A 46 7.59 -12.69 18.35
CA TYR A 46 8.76 -13.05 17.55
C TYR A 46 9.83 -11.95 17.53
N SER A 47 9.54 -10.79 18.13
CA SER A 47 10.52 -9.72 18.31
C SER A 47 11.61 -10.16 19.29
N GLY A 48 12.87 -9.97 18.92
CA GLY A 48 14.02 -10.26 19.79
C GLY A 48 14.38 -11.74 19.96
N ILE A 49 13.69 -12.67 19.29
CA ILE A 49 14.02 -14.10 19.32
C ILE A 49 14.60 -14.58 17.98
N LYS A 50 15.38 -15.67 18.03
CA LYS A 50 15.85 -16.33 16.81
C LYS A 50 14.67 -17.03 16.10
N LEU A 51 14.22 -16.44 15.01
CA LEU A 51 13.12 -16.98 14.22
C LEU A 51 13.52 -18.28 13.51
N LYS A 52 12.78 -19.36 13.75
CA LYS A 52 12.90 -20.65 13.03
C LYS A 52 12.05 -20.63 11.76
N ALA A 53 12.34 -19.67 10.88
CA ALA A 53 11.68 -19.51 9.59
C ALA A 53 12.66 -19.00 8.54
N SER A 54 12.36 -19.22 7.26
CA SER A 54 13.13 -18.65 6.16
C SER A 54 12.98 -17.13 6.14
N ALA A 55 14.03 -16.44 5.67
CA ALA A 55 14.00 -14.98 5.52
C ALA A 55 12.84 -14.53 4.61
N LYS A 56 12.52 -15.31 3.57
CA LYS A 56 11.43 -15.02 2.64
C LYS A 56 10.07 -15.11 3.34
N THR A 57 9.82 -16.18 4.09
CA THR A 57 8.56 -16.37 4.84
C THR A 57 8.34 -15.27 5.87
N ALA A 58 9.41 -14.89 6.59
CA ALA A 58 9.37 -13.79 7.54
C ALA A 58 9.09 -12.45 6.86
N ALA A 59 9.80 -12.15 5.76
CA ALA A 59 9.61 -10.92 5.01
C ALA A 59 8.19 -10.78 4.45
N THR A 60 7.63 -11.86 3.90
CA THR A 60 6.23 -11.91 3.42
C THR A 60 5.25 -11.57 4.53
N PHE A 61 5.38 -12.22 5.69
CA PHE A 61 4.50 -11.98 6.82
C PHE A 61 4.56 -10.52 7.30
N PHE A 62 5.76 -9.99 7.53
CA PHE A 62 5.91 -8.63 8.01
C PHE A 62 5.44 -7.58 7.00
N CYS A 63 5.67 -7.82 5.71
CA CYS A 63 5.15 -7.00 4.64
C CYS A 63 3.60 -6.96 4.66
N LEU A 64 2.94 -8.12 4.73
CA LEU A 64 1.47 -8.20 4.77
C LEU A 64 0.88 -7.57 6.05
N ARG A 65 1.58 -7.69 7.19
CA ARG A 65 1.21 -7.00 8.42
C ARG A 65 1.29 -5.47 8.24
N ASP A 66 2.37 -4.97 7.67
CA ASP A 66 2.52 -3.53 7.43
C ASP A 66 1.47 -3.01 6.45
N LEU A 67 1.05 -3.85 5.51
CA LEU A 67 -0.09 -3.55 4.64
C LEU A 67 -1.42 -3.48 5.38
N LEU A 68 -1.66 -4.28 6.43
CA LEU A 68 -2.86 -4.12 7.27
C LEU A 68 -2.90 -2.71 7.88
N ILE A 69 -1.76 -2.24 8.41
CA ILE A 69 -1.62 -0.89 8.97
C ILE A 69 -1.87 0.17 7.90
N PHE A 70 -1.33 -0.01 6.69
CA PHE A 70 -1.58 0.90 5.57
C PHE A 70 -3.07 1.00 5.23
N PHE A 71 -3.76 -0.14 5.12
CA PHE A 71 -5.19 -0.14 4.80
C PHE A 71 -6.06 0.40 5.93
N ASP A 72 -5.65 0.25 7.20
CA ASP A 72 -6.30 0.92 8.34
C ASP A 72 -6.16 2.44 8.24
N GLN A 73 -4.94 2.94 8.03
CA GLN A 73 -4.66 4.36 7.85
C GLN A 73 -5.43 4.93 6.64
N TYR A 74 -5.52 4.17 5.55
CA TYR A 74 -6.30 4.54 4.38
C TYR A 74 -7.81 4.64 4.69
N ALA A 75 -8.37 3.63 5.37
CA ALA A 75 -9.78 3.61 5.77
C ALA A 75 -10.14 4.77 6.70
N GLU A 76 -9.25 5.09 7.64
CA GLU A 76 -9.40 6.20 8.59
C GLU A 76 -9.07 7.57 7.97
N LYS A 77 -8.78 7.64 6.66
CA LYS A 77 -8.40 8.86 5.92
C LYS A 77 -7.14 9.55 6.47
N GLN A 78 -6.28 8.82 7.17
CA GLN A 78 -4.96 9.27 7.63
C GLN A 78 -3.95 9.23 6.48
N TYR A 79 -4.22 9.98 5.41
CA TYR A 79 -3.53 9.87 4.13
C TYR A 79 -2.02 10.11 4.20
N GLN A 80 -1.56 11.03 5.05
CA GLN A 80 -0.13 11.26 5.20
C GLN A 80 0.57 10.03 5.80
N LEU A 81 0.00 9.45 6.85
CA LEU A 81 0.55 8.25 7.49
C LEU A 81 0.51 7.05 6.54
N ALA A 82 -0.58 6.89 5.79
CA ALA A 82 -0.70 5.84 4.77
C ALA A 82 0.38 5.97 3.69
N LEU A 83 0.62 7.19 3.17
CA LEU A 83 1.68 7.43 2.18
C LEU A 83 3.09 7.15 2.75
N ASP A 84 3.35 7.53 4.01
CA ASP A 84 4.62 7.24 4.67
C ASP A 84 4.84 5.73 4.86
N THR A 85 3.78 5.00 5.25
CA THR A 85 3.81 3.54 5.40
C THR A 85 4.10 2.86 4.06
N ILE A 86 3.40 3.26 3.00
CA ILE A 86 3.60 2.59 1.70
C ILE A 86 4.95 2.93 1.08
N GLN A 87 5.46 4.16 1.26
CA GLN A 87 6.80 4.51 0.79
C GLN A 87 7.87 3.66 1.48
N LYS A 88 7.73 3.38 2.78
CA LYS A 88 8.64 2.50 3.53
C LYS A 88 8.58 1.04 3.06
N SER A 89 7.42 0.57 2.59
CA SER A 89 7.24 -0.80 2.10
C SER A 89 8.03 -1.10 0.81
N ARG A 90 8.33 -0.07 0.01
CA ARG A 90 8.94 -0.17 -1.33
C ARG A 90 8.17 -1.06 -2.31
N LEU A 91 6.85 -1.18 -2.14
CA LEU A 91 5.99 -1.99 -3.03
C LEU A 91 5.50 -1.23 -4.27
N VAL A 92 5.28 0.08 -4.14
CA VAL A 92 4.82 0.95 -5.22
C VAL A 92 5.61 2.26 -5.22
N PRO A 93 5.93 2.81 -6.40
CA PRO A 93 6.72 4.04 -6.49
C PRO A 93 5.85 5.27 -6.27
N LEU A 94 6.39 6.26 -5.56
CA LEU A 94 5.82 7.60 -5.47
C LEU A 94 6.61 8.59 -6.32
N LYS A 95 7.63 8.14 -7.06
CA LYS A 95 8.42 8.97 -7.96
C LYS A 95 8.86 8.18 -9.19
N MET A 96 9.16 8.88 -10.27
CA MET A 96 9.57 8.24 -11.54
C MET A 96 10.91 7.50 -11.43
N ASP A 97 11.84 8.00 -10.63
CA ASP A 97 13.16 7.40 -10.39
C ASP A 97 13.10 6.14 -9.51
N GLU A 98 11.98 5.90 -8.82
CA GLU A 98 11.74 4.71 -7.99
C GLU A 98 11.21 3.52 -8.81
N ILE A 99 10.76 3.73 -10.05
CA ILE A 99 10.09 2.70 -10.86
C ILE A 99 11.04 1.52 -11.16
N GLU A 100 12.21 1.79 -11.71
CA GLU A 100 13.18 0.75 -12.09
C GLU A 100 13.69 -0.09 -10.90
N PRO A 101 14.09 0.49 -9.75
CA PRO A 101 14.51 -0.31 -8.61
C PRO A 101 13.35 -1.13 -8.03
N MET A 102 12.11 -0.62 -8.02
CA MET A 102 10.96 -1.38 -7.53
C MET A 102 10.54 -2.49 -8.50
N GLU A 103 10.65 -2.28 -9.81
CA GLU A 103 10.45 -3.31 -10.83
C GLU A 103 11.43 -4.48 -10.63
N LYS A 104 12.70 -4.20 -10.32
CA LYS A 104 13.69 -5.24 -9.99
C LYS A 104 13.32 -5.99 -8.71
N LEU A 105 12.87 -5.27 -7.67
CA LEU A 105 12.43 -5.88 -6.41
C LEU A 105 11.19 -6.76 -6.60
N PHE A 106 10.29 -6.39 -7.52
CA PHE A 106 9.05 -7.12 -7.83
C PHE A 106 9.31 -8.60 -8.13
N HIS A 107 10.34 -8.91 -8.92
CA HIS A 107 10.71 -10.29 -9.25
C HIS A 107 11.08 -11.16 -8.04
N GLY A 108 11.54 -10.55 -6.95
CA GLY A 108 11.89 -11.25 -5.71
C GLY A 108 10.74 -11.43 -4.73
N LEU A 109 9.59 -10.78 -4.97
CA LEU A 109 8.45 -10.81 -4.07
C LEU A 109 7.83 -12.21 -3.99
N ALA A 110 7.24 -12.52 -2.84
CA ALA A 110 6.42 -13.72 -2.69
C ALA A 110 5.08 -13.55 -3.40
N GLU A 111 4.51 -14.64 -3.90
CA GLU A 111 3.25 -14.63 -4.65
C GLU A 111 2.10 -14.02 -3.83
N GLU A 112 2.12 -14.24 -2.51
CA GLU A 112 1.19 -13.65 -1.55
C GLU A 112 1.21 -12.12 -1.61
N VAL A 113 2.40 -11.50 -1.65
CA VAL A 113 2.53 -10.03 -1.72
C VAL A 113 2.12 -9.54 -3.10
N VAL A 114 2.53 -10.24 -4.16
CA VAL A 114 2.20 -9.88 -5.55
C VAL A 114 0.69 -9.78 -5.76
N ARG A 115 -0.08 -10.71 -5.18
CA ARG A 115 -1.55 -10.70 -5.28
C ARG A 115 -2.22 -9.45 -4.68
N VAL A 116 -1.56 -8.77 -3.76
CA VAL A 116 -2.11 -7.60 -3.03
C VAL A 116 -1.73 -6.27 -3.68
N ILE A 117 -0.73 -6.26 -4.58
CA ILE A 117 -0.25 -5.06 -5.28
C ILE A 117 -1.37 -4.28 -6.02
N PRO A 118 -2.33 -4.93 -6.72
CA PRO A 118 -3.44 -4.21 -7.35
C PRO A 118 -4.22 -3.32 -6.37
N ASP A 119 -4.55 -3.86 -5.20
CA ASP A 119 -5.32 -3.15 -4.18
C ASP A 119 -4.50 -2.01 -3.56
N VAL A 120 -3.20 -2.23 -3.36
CA VAL A 120 -2.27 -1.22 -2.86
C VAL A 120 -2.15 -0.06 -3.83
N LEU A 121 -2.01 -0.33 -5.14
CA LEU A 121 -1.96 0.70 -6.16
C LEU A 121 -3.25 1.52 -6.19
N LEU A 122 -4.41 0.86 -6.14
CA LEU A 122 -5.71 1.54 -6.13
C LEU A 122 -5.89 2.39 -4.89
N ALA A 123 -5.58 1.86 -3.70
CA ALA A 123 -5.67 2.63 -2.46
C ALA A 123 -4.73 3.85 -2.49
N THR A 124 -3.49 3.67 -2.95
CA THR A 124 -2.52 4.77 -3.08
C THR A 124 -3.01 5.83 -4.07
N MET A 125 -3.53 5.40 -5.23
CA MET A 125 -4.08 6.31 -6.23
C MET A 125 -5.31 7.08 -5.70
N ASN A 126 -6.20 6.40 -4.97
CA ASN A 126 -7.36 7.03 -4.33
C ASN A 126 -6.94 8.10 -3.30
N ILE A 127 -5.86 7.86 -2.54
CA ILE A 127 -5.29 8.85 -1.63
C ILE A 127 -4.85 10.10 -2.41
N LEU A 128 -4.05 9.92 -3.46
CA LEU A 128 -3.55 11.02 -4.29
C LEU A 128 -4.70 11.82 -4.92
N TYR A 129 -5.69 11.11 -5.46
CA TYR A 129 -6.88 11.73 -6.04
C TYR A 129 -7.70 12.52 -5.01
N SER A 130 -7.84 11.98 -3.79
CA SER A 130 -8.54 12.68 -2.71
C SER A 130 -7.81 13.96 -2.27
N GLN A 131 -6.48 13.91 -2.17
CA GLN A 131 -5.66 15.09 -1.89
C GLN A 131 -5.77 16.13 -3.01
N TYR A 132 -5.74 15.68 -4.27
CA TYR A 132 -5.85 16.56 -5.45
C TYR A 132 -7.20 17.26 -5.51
N THR A 133 -8.30 16.52 -5.34
CA THR A 133 -9.66 17.09 -5.40
C THR A 133 -9.91 18.07 -4.27
N LYS A 134 -9.43 17.77 -3.06
CA LYS A 134 -9.48 18.70 -1.92
C LYS A 134 -8.72 19.99 -2.23
N LEU A 135 -7.47 19.88 -2.70
CA LEU A 135 -6.65 21.05 -3.02
C LEU A 135 -7.27 21.88 -4.15
N LYS A 136 -7.77 21.25 -5.21
CA LYS A 136 -8.43 21.93 -6.33
C LYS A 136 -9.70 22.67 -5.89
N GLY A 137 -10.52 22.06 -5.01
CA GLY A 137 -11.79 22.60 -4.53
C GLY A 137 -11.68 23.73 -3.50
N GLU A 138 -10.53 23.93 -2.87
CA GLU A 138 -10.29 25.05 -1.94
C GLU A 138 -10.25 26.40 -2.72
N ASN A 139 -11.43 27.00 -2.90
CA ASN A 139 -11.66 28.33 -3.49
C ASN A 139 -11.51 29.44 -2.43
N GLN A 140 -10.35 29.54 -1.78
CA GLN A 140 -10.05 30.72 -0.98
C GLN A 140 -9.53 31.85 -1.89
N PRO A 141 -9.85 33.12 -1.59
CA PRO A 141 -9.21 34.25 -2.26
C PRO A 141 -7.72 34.24 -1.89
N MET A 142 -6.88 33.69 -2.78
CA MET A 142 -5.46 33.49 -2.54
C MET A 142 -4.63 34.61 -3.18
N ASN A 143 -3.63 35.10 -2.44
CA ASN A 143 -2.60 36.00 -2.95
C ASN A 143 -1.70 35.26 -3.98
N GLY A 144 -1.05 35.98 -4.90
CA GLY A 144 -0.28 35.40 -6.01
C GLY A 144 0.76 34.34 -5.64
N GLU A 145 1.44 34.50 -4.50
CA GLU A 145 2.45 33.56 -3.99
C GLU A 145 1.84 32.21 -3.55
N PHE A 146 0.60 32.22 -3.02
CA PHE A 146 -0.13 31.00 -2.65
C PHE A 146 -0.65 30.23 -3.87
N ILE A 147 -0.89 30.91 -4.99
CA ILE A 147 -1.33 30.26 -6.24
C ILE A 147 -0.20 29.41 -6.83
N GLU A 148 1.02 29.93 -6.84
CA GLU A 148 2.20 29.23 -7.36
C GLU A 148 2.54 27.98 -6.52
N THR A 149 2.43 28.08 -5.20
CA THR A 149 2.60 26.91 -4.30
C THR A 149 1.52 25.86 -4.48
N LYS A 150 0.27 26.26 -4.74
CA LYS A 150 -0.87 25.36 -5.00
C LYS A 150 -0.70 24.61 -6.33
N GLU A 151 -0.31 25.32 -7.39
CA GLU A 151 0.01 24.73 -8.70
C GLU A 151 1.12 23.68 -8.58
N GLY A 152 2.20 24.01 -7.86
CA GLY A 152 3.31 23.08 -7.59
C GLY A 152 2.88 21.82 -6.83
N GLN A 153 2.02 21.95 -5.84
CA GLN A 153 1.46 20.81 -5.11
C GLN A 153 0.54 19.94 -6.00
N LEU A 154 -0.28 20.55 -6.86
CA LEU A 154 -1.10 19.81 -7.82
C LEU A 154 -0.23 19.05 -8.83
N ALA A 155 0.82 19.69 -9.36
CA ALA A 155 1.79 19.05 -10.25
C ALA A 155 2.49 17.87 -9.58
N PHE A 156 2.87 18.01 -8.31
CA PHE A 156 3.48 16.94 -7.53
C PHE A 156 2.55 15.73 -7.36
N LEU A 157 1.25 15.94 -7.12
CA LEU A 157 0.27 14.85 -7.03
C LEU A 157 0.05 14.16 -8.38
N ARG A 158 0.04 14.91 -9.50
CA ARG A 158 -0.04 14.35 -10.86
C ARG A 158 1.17 13.49 -11.18
N GLU A 159 2.39 13.95 -10.86
CA GLU A 159 3.62 13.19 -11.08
C GLU A 159 3.61 11.85 -10.32
N ARG A 160 3.14 11.87 -9.06
CA ARG A 160 2.96 10.65 -8.26
C ARG A 160 1.96 9.69 -8.89
N ALA A 161 0.82 10.18 -9.36
CA ALA A 161 -0.18 9.37 -10.04
C ALA A 161 0.39 8.74 -11.32
N HIS A 162 1.15 9.51 -12.11
CA HIS A 162 1.82 9.03 -13.31
C HIS A 162 2.87 7.94 -13.02
N ALA A 163 3.61 8.06 -11.92
CA ALA A 163 4.55 7.02 -11.49
C ALA A 163 3.84 5.69 -11.20
N LEU A 164 2.67 5.73 -10.54
CA LEU A 164 1.87 4.54 -10.23
C LEU A 164 1.34 3.86 -11.50
N THR A 165 0.81 4.62 -12.46
CA THR A 165 0.26 4.06 -13.71
C THR A 165 1.35 3.50 -14.61
N THR A 166 2.49 4.21 -14.71
CA THR A 166 3.67 3.73 -15.44
C THR A 166 4.20 2.43 -14.84
N TYR A 167 4.32 2.35 -13.51
CA TYR A 167 4.75 1.13 -12.83
C TYR A 167 3.78 -0.03 -13.04
N ALA A 168 2.48 0.20 -12.92
CA ALA A 168 1.45 -0.81 -13.16
C ALA A 168 1.52 -1.38 -14.60
N GLY A 169 1.93 -0.57 -15.58
CA GLY A 169 2.16 -1.00 -16.96
C GLY A 169 3.47 -1.75 -17.20
N LYS A 170 4.50 -1.55 -16.36
CA LYS A 170 5.82 -2.18 -16.51
C LYS A 170 5.94 -3.54 -15.81
N ILE A 171 5.29 -3.73 -14.67
CA ILE A 171 5.46 -4.96 -13.91
C ILE A 171 4.90 -6.18 -14.68
N PRO A 172 5.58 -7.34 -14.62
CA PRO A 172 5.19 -8.55 -15.32
C PRO A 172 4.05 -9.29 -14.60
N TYR A 173 2.96 -8.57 -14.31
CA TYR A 173 1.80 -9.09 -13.60
C TYR A 173 0.52 -8.60 -14.25
N ARG A 174 -0.33 -9.55 -14.64
CA ARG A 174 -1.62 -9.23 -15.21
C ARG A 174 -2.55 -8.81 -14.09
N MET A 175 -2.75 -7.51 -13.96
CA MET A 175 -3.68 -6.96 -12.99
C MET A 175 -5.09 -7.56 -13.18
N PRO A 176 -5.77 -7.94 -12.09
CA PRO A 176 -7.12 -8.47 -12.16
C PRO A 176 -8.14 -7.36 -12.48
N GLY A 177 -9.22 -7.75 -13.14
CA GLY A 177 -10.40 -6.90 -13.36
C GLY A 177 -10.09 -5.63 -14.17
N ASP A 178 -10.57 -4.50 -13.65
CA ASP A 178 -10.47 -3.16 -14.24
C ASP A 178 -9.41 -2.27 -13.56
N THR A 179 -8.52 -2.85 -12.74
CA THR A 179 -7.50 -2.12 -11.96
C THR A 179 -6.73 -1.09 -12.81
N ASN A 180 -6.16 -1.51 -13.94
CA ASN A 180 -5.41 -0.61 -14.82
C ASN A 180 -6.29 0.51 -15.40
N ALA A 181 -7.52 0.20 -15.80
CA ALA A 181 -8.44 1.20 -16.33
C ALA A 181 -8.81 2.25 -15.27
N ARG A 182 -9.03 1.81 -14.02
CA ARG A 182 -9.32 2.71 -12.89
C ARG A 182 -8.13 3.60 -12.54
N LEU A 183 -6.91 3.05 -12.52
CA LEU A 183 -5.70 3.83 -12.31
C LEU A 183 -5.55 4.93 -13.37
N VAL A 184 -5.64 4.57 -14.65
CA VAL A 184 -5.55 5.52 -15.76
C VAL A 184 -6.68 6.55 -15.72
N GLN A 185 -7.90 6.14 -15.40
CA GLN A 185 -9.03 7.07 -15.29
C GLN A 185 -8.80 8.12 -14.20
N MET A 186 -8.32 7.73 -13.02
CA MET A 186 -8.00 8.67 -11.94
C MET A 186 -6.86 9.62 -12.31
N GLU A 187 -5.83 9.12 -12.98
CA GLU A 187 -4.73 9.95 -13.49
C GLU A 187 -5.24 11.01 -14.48
N ILE A 188 -6.10 10.62 -15.44
CA ILE A 188 -6.69 11.54 -16.41
C ILE A 188 -7.52 12.63 -15.71
N LEU A 189 -8.27 12.29 -14.67
CA LEU A 189 -9.07 13.27 -13.91
C LEU A 189 -8.20 14.26 -13.12
N MET A 190 -6.93 13.95 -12.91
CA MET A 190 -5.96 14.83 -12.26
C MET A 190 -5.23 15.74 -13.24
N ASN A 191 -5.16 15.40 -14.53
CA ASN A 191 -4.51 16.22 -15.54
C ASN A 191 -5.27 17.53 -15.80
#